data_AF-A0A4Z0BD11-F1
#
_entry.id   AF-A0A4Z0BD11-F1
#
_cell.length_a   1.000
_cell.length_b   1.000
_cell.length_c   1.000
_cell.angle_alpha   90.00
_cell.angle_beta   90.00
_cell.angle_gamma   90.00
#
_symmetry.space_group_name_H-M   'P 1'
#
loop_
_entity.id
_entity.type
_entity.pdbx_description
1 polymer ?
#
loop_
_entity_poly.entity_id
_entity_poly.type
_entity_poly.pdbx_seq_one_letter_code
_entity_poly.pdbx_strand_id
1 'polypeptide(L)'
;MSGKSILVVDDTRSMRKMVSAVLAGAGYDVSEAGDGAEALELAKARQFDLVVTDHNMPVMDGVTLVRELRQLAQYDGVALIVLSTEVDPALKQKGREAGATGWMAKPFDPQRMLDIVGKFV
;
A
#
# COMPACT_ATOMS: atom_id res chain seq x y z
N MET A 1 -14.38 -13.32 -13.93
CA MET A 1 -12.97 -12.89 -13.83
C MET A 1 -12.84 -12.20 -12.50
N SER A 2 -12.18 -12.81 -11.51
CA SER A 2 -12.01 -12.16 -10.20
C SER A 2 -10.92 -11.11 -10.36
N GLY A 3 -11.28 -9.82 -10.26
CA GLY A 3 -10.30 -8.74 -10.22
C GLY A 3 -9.34 -8.95 -9.05
N LYS A 4 -8.08 -8.55 -9.22
CA LYS A 4 -7.08 -8.58 -8.16
C LYS A 4 -7.45 -7.61 -7.06
N SER A 5 -7.30 -8.04 -5.81
CA SER A 5 -7.71 -7.30 -4.62
C SER A 5 -6.57 -6.44 -4.09
N ILE A 6 -6.82 -5.14 -3.90
CA ILE A 6 -5.81 -4.16 -3.48
C ILE A 6 -6.29 -3.44 -2.21
N LEU A 7 -5.41 -3.37 -1.21
CA LEU A 7 -5.63 -2.55 -0.02
C LEU A 7 -4.92 -1.20 -0.19
N VAL A 8 -5.67 -0.10 -0.07
CA VAL A 8 -5.15 1.27 -0.10
C VAL A 8 -5.26 1.87 1.30
N VAL A 9 -4.12 2.28 1.85
CA VAL A 9 -3.99 2.81 3.20
C VAL A 9 -3.42 4.21 3.13
N ASP A 10 -4.16 5.21 3.60
CA ASP A 10 -3.70 6.60 3.64
C ASP A 10 -4.62 7.35 4.62
N ASP A 11 -4.08 8.16 5.52
CA ASP A 11 -4.86 8.91 6.51
C ASP A 11 -5.64 10.07 5.89
N THR A 12 -5.12 10.61 4.79
CA THR A 12 -5.73 11.68 4.04
C THR A 12 -6.83 11.12 3.15
N ARG A 13 -8.09 11.27 3.59
CA ARG A 13 -9.29 10.77 2.89
C ARG A 13 -9.32 11.10 1.39
N SER A 14 -8.94 12.33 1.00
CA SER A 14 -8.93 12.74 -0.41
C SER A 14 -7.90 11.96 -1.23
N MET A 15 -6.69 11.75 -0.69
CA MET A 15 -5.63 10.97 -1.32
C MET A 15 -6.06 9.50 -1.45
N ARG A 16 -6.56 8.91 -0.37
CA ARG A 16 -7.09 7.54 -0.34
C ARG A 16 -8.17 7.32 -1.41
N LYS A 17 -9.12 8.24 -1.52
CA LYS A 17 -10.20 8.18 -2.52
C LYS A 17 -9.69 8.34 -3.95
N MET A 18 -8.74 9.24 -4.18
CA MET A 18 -8.13 9.41 -5.49
C MET A 18 -7.41 8.14 -5.95
N VAL A 19 -6.55 7.56 -5.10
CA VAL A 19 -5.84 6.30 -5.40
C VAL A 19 -6.82 5.17 -5.66
N SER A 20 -7.83 5.04 -4.80
CA SER A 20 -8.83 3.98 -4.93
C SER A 20 -9.64 4.12 -6.22
N ALA A 21 -9.99 5.34 -6.62
CA ALA A 21 -10.70 5.59 -7.87
C ALA A 21 -9.85 5.24 -9.10
N VAL A 22 -8.55 5.55 -9.08
CA VAL A 22 -7.61 5.19 -10.17
C VAL A 22 -7.52 3.67 -10.33
N LEU A 23 -7.31 2.96 -9.23
CA LEU A 23 -7.17 1.50 -9.24
C LEU A 23 -8.49 0.80 -9.58
N ALA A 24 -9.61 1.24 -9.01
CA ALA A 24 -10.93 0.71 -9.34
C ALA A 24 -11.30 0.96 -10.80
N GLY A 25 -10.94 2.14 -11.34
CA GLY A 25 -11.12 2.47 -12.76
C GLY A 25 -10.32 1.57 -13.71
N ALA A 26 -9.22 0.98 -13.23
CA ALA A 26 -8.44 -0.03 -13.94
C ALA A 26 -8.97 -1.47 -13.77
N GLY A 27 -10.05 -1.67 -13.02
CA GLY A 27 -10.71 -2.98 -12.84
C GLY A 27 -10.25 -3.78 -11.62
N TYR A 28 -9.51 -3.18 -10.69
CA TYR A 28 -9.12 -3.81 -9.43
C TYR A 28 -10.23 -3.75 -8.37
N ASP A 29 -10.31 -4.75 -7.50
CA ASP A 29 -11.17 -4.71 -6.32
C ASP A 29 -10.42 -4.00 -5.19
N VAL A 30 -10.84 -2.78 -4.85
CA VAL A 30 -10.11 -1.91 -3.92
C VAL A 30 -10.82 -1.85 -2.58
N SER A 31 -10.06 -2.01 -1.50
CA SER A 31 -10.52 -1.63 -0.16
C SER A 31 -9.61 -0.59 0.46
N GLU A 32 -10.20 0.19 1.35
CA GLU A 32 -9.61 1.39 1.91
C GLU A 32 -9.43 1.24 3.42
N ALA A 33 -8.32 1.74 3.94
CA ALA A 33 -8.08 1.93 5.37
C ALA A 33 -7.53 3.33 5.64
N GLY A 34 -7.97 3.95 6.73
CA GLY A 34 -7.55 5.28 7.16
C GLY A 34 -6.25 5.30 7.96
N ASP A 35 -5.78 4.16 8.44
CA ASP A 35 -4.51 4.06 9.15
C ASP A 35 -3.95 2.64 9.10
N GLY A 36 -2.72 2.45 9.59
CA GLY A 36 -2.08 1.14 9.60
C GLY A 36 -2.75 0.11 10.50
N ALA A 37 -3.43 0.50 11.57
CA ALA A 37 -4.10 -0.44 12.46
C ALA A 37 -5.37 -1.02 11.80
N GLU A 38 -6.19 -0.18 11.19
CA GLU A 38 -7.34 -0.61 10.39
C GLU A 38 -6.89 -1.49 9.22
N ALA A 39 -5.82 -1.10 8.53
CA ALA A 39 -5.25 -1.89 7.44
C ALA A 39 -4.80 -3.28 7.90
N LEU A 40 -4.14 -3.38 9.05
CA LEU A 40 -3.68 -4.64 9.60
C LEU A 40 -4.84 -5.56 9.97
N GLU A 41 -5.91 -5.03 10.57
CA GLU A 41 -7.10 -5.81 10.89
C GLU A 41 -7.82 -6.33 9.64
N LEU A 42 -7.97 -5.49 8.61
CA LEU A 42 -8.48 -5.92 7.31
C LEU A 42 -7.59 -7.00 6.69
N ALA A 43 -6.27 -6.82 6.77
CA ALA A 43 -5.30 -7.75 6.21
C ALA A 43 -5.29 -9.11 6.91
N LYS A 44 -5.59 -9.16 8.20
CA LYS A 44 -5.80 -10.42 8.95
C LYS A 44 -7.11 -11.10 8.57
N ALA A 45 -8.17 -10.32 8.37
CA ALA A 45 -9.51 -10.84 8.06
C ALA A 45 -9.63 -11.40 6.63
N ARG A 46 -8.88 -10.85 5.68
CA ARG A 46 -8.85 -11.32 4.29
C ARG A 46 -7.48 -11.08 3.65
N GLN A 47 -7.13 -11.91 2.68
CA GLN A 47 -5.90 -11.75 1.91
C GLN A 47 -6.10 -10.73 0.78
N PHE A 48 -5.08 -9.89 0.57
CA PHE A 48 -4.99 -8.97 -0.56
C PHE A 48 -3.84 -9.38 -1.48
N ASP A 49 -3.99 -9.13 -2.77
CA ASP A 49 -2.92 -9.39 -3.77
C ASP A 49 -1.84 -8.31 -3.74
N LEU A 50 -2.18 -7.09 -3.30
CA LEU A 50 -1.26 -5.96 -3.20
C LEU A 50 -1.73 -4.98 -2.11
N VAL A 51 -0.77 -4.38 -1.41
CA VAL A 51 -1.03 -3.29 -0.45
C VAL A 51 -0.28 -2.03 -0.86
N VAL A 52 -0.99 -0.91 -0.97
CA VAL A 52 -0.45 0.43 -1.15
C VAL A 52 -0.68 1.19 0.15
N THR A 53 0.39 1.63 0.81
CA THR A 53 0.28 2.37 2.07
C THR A 53 1.01 3.70 2.00
N ASP A 54 0.45 4.74 2.60
CA ASP A 54 1.22 5.94 2.92
C ASP A 54 2.26 5.65 4.00
N HIS A 55 3.37 6.38 3.96
CA HIS A 55 4.41 6.30 4.97
C HIS A 55 3.97 6.97 6.27
N ASN A 56 3.40 8.17 6.18
CA ASN A 56 3.28 9.08 7.31
C ASN A 56 1.84 9.15 7.82
N MET A 57 1.45 8.12 8.58
CA MET A 57 0.11 7.97 9.14
C MET A 57 0.13 8.03 10.68
N PRO A 58 -0.93 8.57 11.31
CA PRO A 58 -1.10 8.49 12.76
C PRO A 58 -1.35 7.05 13.21
N VAL A 59 -1.13 6.77 14.50
CA VAL A 59 -1.31 5.45 15.15
C VAL A 59 -0.29 4.40 14.72
N MET A 60 -0.21 4.09 13.42
CA MET A 60 0.73 3.15 12.84
C MET A 60 1.19 3.66 11.47
N ASP A 61 2.49 3.91 11.34
CA ASP A 61 3.10 4.35 10.09
C ASP A 61 3.21 3.21 9.06
N GLY A 62 3.39 3.56 7.80
CA GLY A 62 3.43 2.58 6.70
C GLY A 62 4.59 1.60 6.77
N VAL A 63 5.74 1.98 7.35
CA VAL A 63 6.88 1.07 7.50
C VAL A 63 6.60 0.06 8.61
N THR A 64 5.98 0.50 9.71
CA THR A 64 5.51 -0.37 10.78
C THR A 64 4.43 -1.32 10.26
N LEU A 65 3.45 -0.84 9.49
CA LEU A 65 2.45 -1.69 8.83
C LEU A 65 3.12 -2.77 7.96
N VAL A 66 4.10 -2.40 7.13
CA VAL A 66 4.83 -3.36 6.29
C VAL A 66 5.48 -4.46 7.14
N ARG A 67 6.11 -4.11 8.26
CA ARG A 67 6.72 -5.11 9.17
C ARG A 67 5.68 -6.05 9.75
N GLU A 68 4.54 -5.53 10.19
CA GLU A 68 3.46 -6.34 10.74
C GLU A 68 2.86 -7.26 9.69
N LEU A 69 2.64 -6.78 8.47
CA LEU A 69 2.17 -7.59 7.35
C LEU A 69 3.18 -8.70 7.01
N ARG A 70 4.48 -8.42 7.03
CA ARG A 70 5.52 -9.44 6.78
C ARG A 70 5.61 -10.52 7.87
N GLN A 71 5.03 -10.31 9.05
CA GLN A 71 4.88 -11.36 10.06
C GLN A 71 3.73 -12.33 9.76
N LEU A 72 2.81 -11.96 8.87
CA LEU A 72 1.69 -12.80 8.46
C LEU A 72 2.09 -13.68 7.27
N ALA A 73 2.01 -15.01 7.43
CA ALA A 73 2.40 -15.96 6.39
C ALA A 73 1.66 -15.75 5.05
N GLN A 74 0.41 -15.27 5.08
CA GLN A 74 -0.39 -14.99 3.88
C GLN A 74 0.07 -13.74 3.10
N TYR A 75 0.97 -12.94 3.66
CA TYR A 75 1.61 -11.81 3.00
C TYR A 75 3.05 -12.09 2.61
N ASP A 76 3.53 -13.33 2.73
CA ASP A 76 4.79 -13.71 2.11
C ASP A 76 4.64 -13.61 0.58
N GLY A 77 5.60 -12.97 -0.08
CA GLY A 77 5.55 -12.70 -1.53
C GLY A 77 4.53 -11.65 -2.00
N VAL A 78 3.58 -11.20 -1.17
CA VAL A 78 2.62 -10.14 -1.54
C VAL A 78 3.35 -8.80 -1.73
N ALA A 79 3.00 -8.07 -2.79
CA ALA A 79 3.61 -6.78 -3.07
C ALA A 79 3.13 -5.71 -2.06
N LEU A 80 4.08 -5.09 -1.35
CA LEU A 80 3.83 -3.99 -0.41
C LEU A 80 4.51 -2.73 -0.94
N ILE A 81 3.72 -1.72 -1.33
CA ILE A 81 4.20 -0.47 -1.92
C ILE A 81 3.99 0.66 -0.91
N VAL A 82 5.06 1.36 -0.57
CA VAL A 82 5.00 2.55 0.28
C VAL A 82 4.98 3.81 -0.57
N LEU A 83 3.98 4.66 -0.34
CA LEU A 83 3.88 6.03 -0.84
C LEU A 83 4.50 6.97 0.19
N SER A 84 5.36 7.89 -0.22
CA SER A 84 5.96 8.86 0.70
C SER A 84 6.13 10.22 0.04
N THR A 85 5.90 11.30 0.76
CA THR A 85 6.29 12.66 0.34
C THR A 85 7.81 12.87 0.44
N GLU A 86 8.48 12.08 1.26
CA GLU A 86 9.91 12.18 1.49
C GLU A 86 10.67 11.20 0.61
N VAL A 87 11.64 11.74 -0.13
CA VAL A 87 12.61 10.99 -0.96
C VAL A 87 13.90 10.69 -0.19
N ASP A 88 13.88 10.75 1.14
CA ASP A 88 15.05 10.45 1.96
C ASP A 88 15.54 9.00 1.70
N PRO A 89 16.77 8.81 1.22
CA PRO A 89 17.37 7.49 1.04
C PRO A 89 17.33 6.62 2.32
N ALA A 90 17.42 7.23 3.50
CA ALA A 90 17.36 6.53 4.77
C ALA A 90 15.96 5.95 5.05
N LEU A 91 14.90 6.67 4.73
CA LEU A 91 13.52 6.17 4.84
C LEU A 91 13.26 5.04 3.84
N LYS A 92 13.71 5.21 2.60
CA LYS A 92 13.63 4.15 1.59
C LYS A 92 14.37 2.88 2.04
N GLN A 93 15.51 3.05 2.72
CA GLN A 93 16.26 1.94 3.28
C GLN A 93 15.49 1.24 4.41
N LYS A 94 14.92 1.99 5.36
CA LYS A 94 14.06 1.45 6.42
C LYS A 94 12.85 0.67 5.87
N GLY A 95 12.22 1.18 4.82
CA GLY A 95 11.12 0.49 4.13
C GLY A 95 11.55 -0.84 3.51
N ARG A 96 12.71 -0.87 2.85
CA ARG A 96 13.27 -2.11 2.30
C ARG A 96 13.62 -3.13 3.39
N GLU A 97 14.22 -2.68 4.48
CA GLU A 97 14.54 -3.54 5.63
C GLU A 97 13.28 -4.07 6.33
N ALA A 98 12.19 -3.31 6.29
CA ALA A 98 10.87 -3.78 6.73
C ALA A 98 10.25 -4.83 5.79
N GLY A 99 10.76 -4.96 4.56
CA GLY A 99 10.24 -5.89 3.56
C GLY A 99 9.31 -5.25 2.53
N ALA A 100 9.33 -3.92 2.36
CA ALA A 100 8.57 -3.26 1.29
C ALA A 100 9.12 -3.66 -0.09
N THR A 101 8.21 -3.97 -1.00
CA THR A 101 8.52 -4.36 -2.38
C THR A 101 8.83 -3.14 -3.24
N GLY A 102 8.12 -2.03 -3.00
CA GLY A 102 8.22 -0.82 -3.80
C GLY A 102 8.15 0.45 -2.96
N TRP A 103 8.71 1.53 -3.51
CA TRP A 103 8.63 2.86 -2.93
C TRP A 103 8.31 3.87 -4.03
N MET A 104 7.29 4.69 -3.81
CA MET A 104 6.84 5.71 -4.76
C MET A 104 6.74 7.07 -4.06
N ALA A 105 7.32 8.08 -4.67
CA ALA A 105 7.31 9.44 -4.14
C ALA A 105 6.01 10.18 -4.52
N LYS A 106 5.47 10.97 -3.60
CA LYS A 106 4.39 11.94 -3.83
C LYS A 106 5.00 13.30 -4.29
N PRO A 107 4.36 14.03 -5.21
CA PRO A 107 3.15 13.65 -5.97
C PRO A 107 3.46 12.56 -7.00
N PHE A 108 2.54 11.61 -7.16
CA PHE A 108 2.67 10.53 -8.15
C PHE A 108 1.70 10.73 -9.32
N ASP A 109 2.12 10.27 -10.49
CA ASP A 109 1.28 10.19 -11.67
C ASP A 109 0.37 8.94 -11.55
N PRO A 110 -0.97 9.06 -11.69
CA PRO A 110 -1.89 7.93 -11.73
C PRO A 110 -1.48 6.83 -12.71
N GLN A 111 -0.96 7.19 -13.89
CA GLN A 111 -0.50 6.23 -14.88
C GLN A 111 0.71 5.45 -14.38
N ARG A 112 1.66 6.15 -13.75
CA ARG A 112 2.84 5.51 -13.15
C ARG A 112 2.47 4.57 -12.00
N MET A 113 1.41 4.89 -11.25
CA MET A 113 0.86 4.01 -10.23
C MET A 113 0.31 2.72 -10.84
N LEU A 114 -0.51 2.83 -11.90
CA LEU A 114 -1.02 1.67 -12.62
C LEU A 114 0.10 0.81 -13.20
N ASP A 115 1.12 1.43 -13.79
CA ASP A 115 2.27 0.73 -14.38
C ASP A 115 3.07 -0.03 -13.32
N ILE A 116 3.16 0.49 -12.10
CA ILE A 116 3.86 -0.19 -11.00
C ILE A 116 3.00 -1.30 -10.43
N VAL A 117 1.72 -1.04 -10.16
CA VAL A 117 0.77 -2.03 -9.65
C VAL A 117 0.67 -3.21 -10.61
N GLY A 118 0.47 -2.97 -11.91
CA GLY A 118 0.36 -4.02 -12.93
C GLY A 118 1.62 -4.86 -13.17
N LYS A 119 2.76 -4.54 -12.53
CA LYS A 119 3.93 -5.44 -12.51
C LYS A 119 3.79 -6.56 -11.49
N PHE A 120 2.90 -6.39 -10.52
CA PHE A 120 2.75 -7.29 -9.37
C PHE A 120 1.41 -8.00 -9.32
N VAL A 121 0.41 -7.58 -10.12
CA VAL A 121 -0.94 -8.16 -10.17
C VAL A 121 -1.41 -8.48 -11.57
#